data_AF-A0A255R7B4-F1
#
_entry.id   AF-A0A255R7B4-F1
#
_cell.length_a   1.000
_cell.length_b   1.000
_cell.length_c   1.000
_cell.angle_alpha   90.00
_cell.angle_beta   90.00
_cell.angle_gamma   90.00
#
_symmetry.space_group_name_H-M   'P 1'
#
loop_
_entity.id
_entity.type
_entity.pdbx_description
1 polymer ?
#
loop_
_entity_poly.entity_id
_entity_poly.type
_entity_poly.pdbx_seq_one_letter_code
_entity_poly.pdbx_strand_id
1 'polypeptide(L)'
;MIRTIKLAVACVLVLATAGTVQAAMMTFNINQTWSQGNGQTDIPATSISLGGAGQFTLDPGFSEEFFDFTFAGTGTFSTINSSLGGYYFLDSYSPMEFIGAGNFGDHISANGDWDTILVGGSTAGVWGGTHDGYLGFRSDTGNFGWIDYSFTRSGSVSTLTLLDGAYEDQAGVVILAGDTIVNAVPEPSSFALFGIGVCVAGAGSRRRRRMPLGVAN
;
A
#
# COMPACT_ATOMS: atom_id res chain seq x y z
N MET A 1 55.09 -22.38 -36.81
CA MET A 1 53.95 -23.21 -36.37
C MET A 1 53.28 -22.47 -35.21
N ILE A 2 52.20 -21.69 -35.40
CA ILE A 2 50.77 -22.10 -35.54
C ILE A 2 50.41 -23.07 -34.40
N ARG A 3 49.56 -22.81 -33.39
CA ARG A 3 48.52 -21.80 -33.12
C ARG A 3 48.23 -21.74 -31.62
N THR A 4 47.92 -20.55 -31.14
CA THR A 4 47.24 -20.18 -29.89
C THR A 4 45.84 -20.80 -29.83
N ILE A 5 45.46 -21.43 -28.71
CA ILE A 5 44.05 -21.67 -28.37
C ILE A 5 43.78 -21.04 -27.00
N LYS A 6 43.32 -19.79 -27.04
CA LYS A 6 42.63 -19.14 -25.92
C LYS A 6 41.24 -19.76 -25.86
N LEU A 7 40.97 -20.63 -24.89
CA LEU A 7 39.60 -21.04 -24.59
C LEU A 7 39.03 -20.04 -23.58
N ALA A 8 38.42 -18.97 -24.11
CA ALA A 8 37.58 -18.08 -23.34
C ALA A 8 36.31 -18.85 -22.95
N VAL A 9 36.25 -19.34 -21.72
CA VAL A 9 34.98 -19.73 -21.10
C VAL A 9 34.29 -18.42 -20.73
N ALA A 10 33.45 -17.94 -21.65
CA ALA A 10 32.59 -16.80 -21.40
C ALA A 10 31.66 -17.14 -20.24
N CYS A 11 31.87 -16.46 -19.11
CA CYS A 11 30.90 -16.37 -18.03
C CYS A 11 29.57 -15.88 -18.61
N VAL A 12 28.59 -16.77 -18.74
CA VAL A 12 27.20 -16.37 -18.81
C VAL A 12 26.79 -16.02 -17.39
N LEU A 13 27.24 -14.84 -16.93
CA LEU A 13 26.59 -14.14 -15.84
C LEU A 13 25.23 -13.74 -16.40
N VAL A 14 24.23 -14.59 -16.19
CA VAL A 14 22.85 -14.11 -16.16
C VAL A 14 22.82 -13.16 -14.98
N LEU A 15 22.99 -11.86 -15.23
CA LEU A 15 22.49 -10.86 -14.32
C LEU A 15 20.99 -11.12 -14.25
N ALA A 16 20.58 -11.90 -13.25
CA ALA A 16 19.27 -11.74 -12.68
C ALA A 16 19.25 -10.29 -12.20
N THR A 17 18.77 -9.38 -13.04
CA THR A 17 18.18 -8.15 -12.53
C THR A 17 17.11 -8.67 -11.58
N ALA A 18 17.40 -8.63 -10.28
CA ALA A 18 16.38 -8.77 -9.26
C ALA A 18 15.36 -7.69 -9.62
N GLY A 19 14.31 -8.08 -10.34
CA GLY A 19 13.15 -7.23 -10.51
C GLY A 19 12.76 -6.89 -9.10
N THR A 20 12.76 -5.60 -8.77
CA THR A 20 12.08 -5.13 -7.57
C THR A 20 10.71 -5.77 -7.64
N VAL A 21 10.39 -6.64 -6.69
CA VAL A 21 9.07 -7.23 -6.61
C VAL A 21 8.16 -6.05 -6.36
N GLN A 22 7.50 -5.57 -7.41
CA GLN A 22 6.48 -4.57 -7.23
C GLN A 22 5.33 -5.31 -6.56
N ALA A 23 5.07 -4.98 -5.29
CA ALA A 23 3.91 -5.50 -4.60
C ALA A 23 2.67 -5.19 -5.45
N ALA A 24 1.81 -6.19 -5.62
CA ALA A 24 0.51 -5.91 -6.19
C ALA A 24 -0.30 -5.09 -5.18
N MET A 25 -1.25 -4.32 -5.70
CA MET A 25 -2.18 -3.58 -4.86
C MET A 25 -3.52 -4.31 -4.80
N MET A 26 -4.10 -4.31 -3.61
CA MET A 26 -5.39 -4.89 -3.30
C MET A 26 -6.33 -3.75 -2.92
N THR A 27 -7.42 -3.59 -3.64
CA THR A 27 -8.39 -2.51 -3.43
C THR A 27 -9.58 -2.97 -2.59
N PHE A 28 -10.19 -2.06 -1.84
CA PHE A 28 -11.45 -2.26 -1.11
C PHE A 28 -12.34 -1.00 -1.20
N ASN A 29 -13.62 -1.15 -0.87
CA ASN A 29 -14.58 -0.04 -0.89
C ASN A 29 -15.23 0.13 0.49
N ILE A 30 -15.44 1.38 0.91
CA ILE A 30 -16.08 1.73 2.18
C ILE A 30 -17.40 2.46 1.90
N ASN A 31 -17.32 3.58 1.17
CA ASN A 31 -18.42 4.45 0.75
C ASN A 31 -19.46 4.74 1.85
N GLN A 32 -18.98 5.26 2.98
CA GLN A 32 -19.80 5.58 4.16
C GLN A 32 -19.50 7.00 4.64
N THR A 33 -20.51 7.63 5.24
CA THR A 33 -20.45 9.02 5.69
C THR A 33 -21.01 9.14 7.09
N TRP A 34 -20.34 9.93 7.92
CA TRP A 34 -20.70 10.23 9.30
C TRP A 34 -20.62 11.73 9.53
N SER A 35 -21.45 12.24 10.42
CA SER A 35 -21.44 13.66 10.79
C SER A 35 -21.60 13.81 12.29
N GLN A 36 -20.70 14.54 12.93
CA GLN A 36 -20.68 14.70 14.38
C GLN A 36 -20.35 16.16 14.76
N GLY A 37 -20.71 16.55 15.99
CA GLY A 37 -20.49 17.88 16.55
C GLY A 37 -21.74 18.76 16.57
N ASN A 38 -21.72 19.86 17.33
CA ASN A 38 -22.84 20.81 17.49
C ASN A 38 -24.14 20.18 18.00
N GLY A 39 -24.06 19.29 18.99
CA GLY A 39 -25.24 18.66 19.60
C GLY A 39 -25.99 17.67 18.68
N GLN A 40 -25.33 17.15 17.65
CA GLN A 40 -25.81 15.98 16.90
C GLN A 40 -25.96 14.78 17.84
N THR A 41 -26.89 13.88 17.52
CA THR A 41 -27.03 12.62 18.25
C THR A 41 -25.78 11.78 18.06
N ASP A 42 -25.35 11.16 19.15
CA ASP A 42 -24.31 10.13 19.14
C ASP A 42 -24.58 9.05 18.08
N ILE A 43 -23.53 8.70 17.33
CA ILE A 43 -23.58 7.68 16.28
C ILE A 43 -22.80 6.46 16.79
N PRO A 44 -23.40 5.26 16.81
CA PRO A 44 -22.69 4.07 17.26
C PRO A 44 -21.41 3.81 16.46
N ALA A 45 -20.38 3.35 17.17
CA ALA A 45 -19.15 2.90 16.55
C ALA A 45 -19.41 1.84 15.46
N THR A 46 -18.68 1.96 14.36
CA THR A 46 -18.83 1.14 13.15
C THR A 46 -17.51 0.45 12.83
N SER A 47 -17.56 -0.86 12.63
CA SER A 47 -16.42 -1.63 12.13
C SER A 47 -16.35 -1.58 10.60
N ILE A 48 -15.21 -1.21 10.06
CA ILE A 48 -14.99 -1.00 8.62
C ILE A 48 -13.96 -2.01 8.13
N SER A 49 -14.37 -2.83 7.14
CA SER A 49 -13.49 -3.84 6.54
C SER A 49 -12.54 -3.21 5.51
N LEU A 50 -11.28 -3.61 5.57
CA LEU A 50 -10.22 -3.25 4.62
C LEU A 50 -9.89 -4.42 3.68
N GLY A 51 -10.89 -5.28 3.43
CA GLY A 51 -10.70 -6.52 2.69
C GLY A 51 -9.74 -7.47 3.42
N GLY A 52 -8.66 -7.86 2.73
CA GLY A 52 -7.65 -8.76 3.30
C GLY A 52 -6.72 -8.11 4.32
N ALA A 53 -6.72 -6.78 4.45
CA ALA A 53 -5.89 -6.06 5.42
C ALA A 53 -6.49 -5.97 6.83
N GLY A 54 -7.64 -6.59 7.07
CA GLY A 54 -8.32 -6.60 8.36
C GLY A 54 -9.45 -5.59 8.45
N GLN A 55 -9.59 -4.95 9.61
CA GLN A 55 -10.63 -3.97 9.89
C GLN A 55 -10.17 -2.96 10.94
N PHE A 56 -10.79 -1.78 10.93
CA PHE A 56 -10.68 -0.81 12.00
C PHE A 56 -12.08 -0.45 12.51
N THR A 57 -12.15 0.17 13.68
CA THR A 57 -13.37 0.74 14.25
C THR A 57 -13.29 2.25 14.18
N LEU A 58 -14.33 2.86 13.61
CA LEU A 58 -14.59 4.29 13.68
C LEU A 58 -15.66 4.52 14.73
N ASP A 59 -15.38 5.38 15.69
CA ASP A 59 -16.36 5.87 16.67
C ASP A 59 -16.60 7.37 16.43
N PRO A 60 -17.68 7.74 15.73
CA PRO A 60 -18.15 9.11 15.63
C PRO A 60 -18.84 9.53 16.94
N GLY A 61 -18.09 9.50 18.04
CA GLY A 61 -18.35 10.14 19.32
C GLY A 61 -19.58 9.75 20.11
N PHE A 62 -19.36 8.88 21.10
CA PHE A 62 -20.11 8.88 22.35
C PHE A 62 -19.80 10.15 23.17
N SER A 63 -20.80 11.03 23.32
CA SER A 63 -20.93 12.11 24.32
C SER A 63 -20.08 13.41 24.25
N GLU A 64 -19.02 13.57 23.44
CA GLU A 64 -18.27 14.86 23.39
C GLU A 64 -17.72 15.28 22.01
N GLU A 65 -18.41 14.94 20.92
CA GLU A 65 -18.01 15.36 19.55
C GLU A 65 -16.66 14.77 19.11
N PHE A 66 -16.58 13.44 18.95
CA PHE A 66 -15.37 12.76 18.50
C PHE A 66 -15.47 12.21 17.08
N PHE A 67 -14.31 12.02 16.47
CA PHE A 67 -14.09 11.06 15.40
C PHE A 67 -12.81 10.29 15.73
N ASP A 68 -13.00 9.15 16.38
CA ASP A 68 -11.91 8.33 16.87
C ASP A 68 -11.80 7.03 16.07
N PHE A 69 -10.57 6.59 15.89
CA PHE A 69 -10.19 5.48 15.05
C PHE A 69 -9.32 4.54 15.87
N THR A 70 -9.63 3.25 15.83
CA THR A 70 -8.76 2.24 16.41
C THR A 70 -8.69 1.03 15.49
N PHE A 71 -7.48 0.48 15.34
CA PHE A 71 -7.28 -0.79 14.68
C PHE A 71 -7.41 -1.93 15.68
N ALA A 72 -7.94 -3.07 15.22
CA ALA A 72 -7.77 -4.29 15.98
C ALA A 72 -6.27 -4.67 16.01
N GLY A 73 -5.82 -5.30 17.11
CA GLY A 73 -4.50 -5.91 17.18
C GLY A 73 -3.35 -4.92 17.36
N THR A 74 -2.43 -4.93 16.39
CA THR A 74 -1.19 -4.15 16.27
C THR A 74 -1.18 -3.18 15.08
N GLY A 75 -2.26 -3.16 14.30
CA GLY A 75 -2.48 -2.21 13.23
C GLY A 75 -2.59 -0.81 13.78
N THR A 76 -2.35 0.19 12.94
CA THR A 76 -2.32 1.59 13.37
C THR A 76 -2.49 2.52 12.16
N PHE A 77 -2.96 3.73 12.43
CA PHE A 77 -2.94 4.81 11.46
C PHE A 77 -1.67 5.65 11.60
N SER A 78 -1.28 6.32 10.52
CA SER A 78 -0.26 7.36 10.58
C SER A 78 -0.83 8.58 11.31
N THR A 79 0.00 9.18 12.17
CA THR A 79 -0.38 10.32 13.00
C THR A 79 0.64 11.45 12.90
N ILE A 80 0.17 12.68 13.11
CA ILE A 80 1.05 13.84 13.30
C ILE A 80 1.48 13.93 14.77
N ASN A 81 2.58 14.64 15.03
CA ASN A 81 3.05 14.91 16.40
C ASN A 81 2.24 16.03 17.08
N SER A 82 0.93 15.83 17.17
CA SER A 82 -0.02 16.70 17.88
C SER A 82 -1.07 15.81 18.54
N SER A 83 -1.33 16.06 19.82
CA SER A 83 -2.31 15.30 20.59
C SER A 83 -3.09 16.19 21.54
N LEU A 84 -4.30 15.76 21.86
CA LEU A 84 -5.15 16.38 22.88
C LEU A 84 -5.74 15.29 23.76
N GLY A 85 -5.56 15.41 25.08
CA GLY A 85 -6.09 14.41 26.02
C GLY A 85 -5.52 13.00 25.88
N GLY A 86 -4.40 12.83 25.16
CA GLY A 86 -3.80 11.53 24.86
C GLY A 86 -4.11 11.00 23.47
N TYR A 87 -5.09 11.57 22.77
CA TYR A 87 -5.45 11.20 21.40
C TYR A 87 -4.53 11.88 20.41
N TYR A 88 -3.84 11.11 19.57
CA TYR A 88 -3.01 11.65 18.49
C TYR A 88 -3.83 11.90 17.24
N PHE A 89 -3.56 13.02 16.57
CA PHE A 89 -4.28 13.36 15.36
C PHE A 89 -3.76 12.57 14.15
N LEU A 90 -4.67 12.01 13.34
CA LEU A 90 -4.30 11.32 12.11
C LEU A 90 -3.55 12.25 11.15
N ASP A 91 -2.59 11.69 10.43
CA ASP A 91 -1.95 12.37 9.32
C ASP A 91 -2.78 12.24 8.03
N SER A 92 -2.53 13.13 7.08
CA SER A 92 -3.19 13.17 5.79
C SER A 92 -2.19 13.30 4.66
N TYR A 93 -2.34 12.44 3.66
CA TYR A 93 -1.47 12.36 2.51
C TYR A 93 -2.13 12.96 1.28
N SER A 94 -1.32 13.66 0.49
CA SER A 94 -1.67 14.07 -0.87
C SER A 94 -1.55 12.90 -1.85
N PRO A 95 -2.22 12.95 -3.02
CA PRO A 95 -2.02 11.95 -4.06
C PRO A 95 -0.55 11.79 -4.42
N MET A 96 -0.11 10.55 -4.61
CA MET A 96 1.26 10.17 -4.97
C MET A 96 2.32 10.43 -3.89
N GLU A 97 1.93 10.66 -2.64
CA GLU A 97 2.87 10.62 -1.52
C GLU A 97 3.14 9.17 -1.09
N PHE A 98 4.37 8.91 -0.68
CA PHE A 98 4.77 7.59 -0.20
C PHE A 98 4.32 7.36 1.24
N ILE A 99 3.67 6.23 1.47
CA ILE A 99 3.29 5.72 2.79
C ILE A 99 4.09 4.44 3.04
N GLY A 100 4.93 4.48 4.07
CA GLY A 100 5.76 3.36 4.49
C GLY A 100 6.23 3.49 5.92
N ALA A 101 7.23 2.69 6.32
CA ALA A 101 7.63 2.57 7.73
C ALA A 101 8.00 3.91 8.41
N GLY A 102 8.55 4.88 7.66
CA GLY A 102 8.93 6.18 8.21
C GLY A 102 7.77 7.12 8.52
N ASN A 103 6.56 6.79 8.07
CA ASN A 103 5.34 7.58 8.24
C ASN A 103 4.56 7.26 9.52
N PHE A 104 4.82 6.10 10.09
CA PHE A 104 4.22 5.66 11.35
C PHE A 104 5.27 5.95 12.41
N GLY A 105 5.16 7.14 13.03
CA GLY A 105 6.15 7.65 13.99
C GLY A 105 6.34 6.76 15.22
N ASP A 106 7.00 7.27 16.26
CA ASP A 106 7.21 6.52 17.50
C ASP A 106 5.89 6.16 18.22
N HIS A 107 4.80 6.87 17.89
CA HIS A 107 3.46 6.50 18.32
C HIS A 107 2.94 5.34 17.48
N ILE A 108 3.13 4.13 17.99
CA ILE A 108 2.36 2.97 17.59
C ILE A 108 1.27 2.86 18.63
N SER A 109 0.04 3.16 18.22
CA SER A 109 -1.14 3.04 19.08
C SER A 109 -1.11 1.64 19.68
N ALA A 110 -0.96 1.55 21.01
CA ALA A 110 -0.97 0.26 21.68
C ALA A 110 -2.32 -0.42 21.42
N ASN A 111 -2.42 -1.74 21.57
CA ASN A 111 -3.69 -2.42 21.33
C ASN A 111 -4.83 -1.78 22.17
N GLY A 112 -5.84 -1.23 21.49
CA GLY A 112 -6.97 -0.49 22.09
C GLY A 112 -6.76 1.01 22.29
N ASP A 113 -5.68 1.58 21.76
CA ASP A 113 -5.45 3.02 21.69
C ASP A 113 -6.19 3.63 20.50
N TRP A 114 -6.65 4.86 20.69
CA TRP A 114 -7.52 5.57 19.75
C TRP A 114 -6.82 6.80 19.22
N ASP A 115 -6.71 6.87 17.90
CA ASP A 115 -6.26 8.05 17.19
C ASP A 115 -7.48 8.85 16.72
N THR A 116 -7.33 10.13 16.40
CA THR A 116 -8.48 11.01 16.20
C THR A 116 -8.31 11.99 15.05
N ILE A 117 -9.42 12.51 14.53
CA ILE A 117 -9.43 13.73 13.70
C ILE A 117 -10.20 14.86 14.36
N LEU A 118 -10.95 14.56 15.42
CA LEU A 118 -11.81 15.45 16.17
C LEU A 118 -11.96 14.92 17.60
N VAL A 119 -11.63 15.73 18.59
CA VAL A 119 -11.78 15.38 20.01
C VAL A 119 -12.27 16.59 20.79
N GLY A 120 -13.37 16.46 21.53
CA GLY A 120 -13.94 17.56 22.31
C GLY A 120 -14.26 18.78 21.45
N GLY A 121 -14.74 18.57 20.23
CA GLY A 121 -14.99 19.62 19.23
C GLY A 121 -13.74 20.29 18.66
N SER A 122 -12.55 19.89 19.09
CA SER A 122 -11.26 20.46 18.68
C SER A 122 -10.56 19.61 17.61
N THR A 123 -9.82 20.26 16.73
CA THR A 123 -9.06 19.62 15.65
C THR A 123 -7.63 20.13 15.60
N ALA A 124 -6.74 19.41 14.91
CA ALA A 124 -5.36 19.82 14.68
C ALA A 124 -4.91 19.52 13.25
N GLY A 125 -3.79 20.10 12.81
CA GLY A 125 -3.25 19.88 11.47
C GLY A 125 -4.25 20.27 10.37
N VAL A 126 -4.40 19.40 9.37
CA VAL A 126 -5.32 19.61 8.23
C VAL A 126 -6.79 19.58 8.65
N TRP A 127 -7.12 18.93 9.77
CA TRP A 127 -8.48 18.76 10.29
C TRP A 127 -9.12 20.08 10.79
N GLY A 128 -8.35 21.18 10.80
CA GLY A 128 -8.84 22.53 11.08
C GLY A 128 -9.90 23.05 10.10
N GLY A 129 -10.00 22.48 8.89
CA GLY A 129 -10.94 22.92 7.87
C GLY A 129 -11.40 21.81 6.93
N THR A 130 -12.19 22.18 5.93
CA THR A 130 -12.61 21.27 4.85
C THR A 130 -11.41 20.90 3.99
N HIS A 131 -11.21 19.60 3.80
CA HIS A 131 -10.13 19.04 3.00
C HIS A 131 -10.43 17.59 2.61
N ASP A 132 -9.83 17.15 1.52
CA ASP A 132 -9.86 15.77 1.05
C ASP A 132 -8.42 15.25 1.03
N GLY A 133 -8.24 13.94 1.14
CA GLY A 133 -6.91 13.34 1.14
C GLY A 133 -6.94 11.85 1.39
N TYR A 134 -5.80 11.32 1.82
CA TYR A 134 -5.65 9.90 2.12
C TYR A 134 -5.20 9.68 3.56
N LEU A 135 -5.87 8.80 4.29
CA LEU A 135 -5.40 8.30 5.58
C LEU A 135 -4.44 7.15 5.35
N GLY A 136 -3.21 7.25 5.84
CA GLY A 136 -2.25 6.14 5.80
C GLY A 136 -2.47 5.16 6.96
N PHE A 137 -2.44 3.86 6.68
CA PHE A 137 -2.51 2.81 7.71
C PHE A 137 -1.45 1.72 7.53
N ARG A 138 -1.13 1.03 8.61
CA ARG A 138 -0.37 -0.22 8.64
C ARG A 138 -1.24 -1.29 9.27
N SER A 139 -1.50 -2.39 8.56
CA SER A 139 -2.28 -3.51 9.08
C SER A 139 -1.53 -4.30 10.15
N ASP A 140 -2.24 -5.20 10.83
CA ASP A 140 -1.66 -6.20 11.76
C ASP A 140 -0.59 -7.08 11.13
N THR A 141 -0.74 -7.36 9.85
CA THR A 141 0.20 -8.17 9.06
C THR A 141 1.38 -7.35 8.55
N GLY A 142 1.41 -6.04 8.82
CA GLY A 142 2.46 -5.12 8.42
C GLY A 142 2.29 -4.55 7.01
N ASN A 143 1.13 -4.74 6.37
CA ASN A 143 0.86 -4.19 5.06
C ASN A 143 0.59 -2.68 5.15
N PHE A 144 1.19 -1.88 4.29
CA PHE A 144 0.88 -0.46 4.18
C PHE A 144 -0.31 -0.21 3.25
N GLY A 145 -1.18 0.71 3.63
CA GLY A 145 -2.32 1.07 2.82
C GLY A 145 -2.77 2.51 3.01
N TRP A 146 -3.75 2.89 2.20
CA TRP A 146 -4.38 4.19 2.24
C TRP A 146 -5.90 4.06 2.15
N ILE A 147 -6.60 5.04 2.71
CA ILE A 147 -8.06 5.21 2.60
C ILE A 147 -8.34 6.61 2.05
N ASP A 148 -9.04 6.71 0.93
CA ASP A 148 -9.53 7.98 0.38
C ASP A 148 -10.66 8.53 1.26
N TYR A 149 -10.57 9.81 1.60
CA TYR A 149 -11.58 10.48 2.38
C TYR A 149 -11.88 11.90 1.88
N SER A 150 -13.11 12.31 2.14
CA SER A 150 -13.52 13.71 2.11
C SER A 150 -13.95 14.15 3.50
N PHE A 151 -13.43 15.29 3.95
CA PHE A 151 -13.77 15.87 5.24
C PHE A 151 -14.26 17.28 5.06
N THR A 152 -15.46 17.58 5.56
CA THR A 152 -16.00 18.94 5.58
C THR A 152 -16.22 19.39 7.01
N ARG A 153 -15.88 20.65 7.29
CA ARG A 153 -16.15 21.27 8.58
C ARG A 153 -16.93 22.56 8.37
N SER A 154 -18.16 22.58 8.84
CA SER A 154 -19.09 23.71 8.72
C SER A 154 -19.49 24.18 10.11
N GLY A 155 -18.83 25.23 10.60
CA GLY A 155 -18.95 25.65 12.00
C GLY A 155 -18.38 24.57 12.93
N SER A 156 -19.19 24.10 13.89
CA SER A 156 -18.81 23.03 14.82
C SER A 156 -19.24 21.64 14.36
N VAL A 157 -19.85 21.50 13.17
CA VAL A 157 -20.19 20.20 12.60
C VAL A 157 -19.06 19.74 11.69
N SER A 158 -18.61 18.51 11.89
CA SER A 158 -17.63 17.83 11.05
C SER A 158 -18.30 16.64 10.37
N THR A 159 -18.10 16.50 9.07
CA THR A 159 -18.61 15.40 8.26
C THR A 159 -17.44 14.70 7.59
N LEU A 160 -17.31 13.41 7.86
CA LEU A 160 -16.30 12.53 7.28
C LEU A 160 -16.99 11.56 6.32
N THR A 161 -16.50 11.49 5.10
CA THR A 161 -16.84 10.44 4.14
C THR A 161 -15.58 9.63 3.85
N LEU A 162 -15.65 8.31 4.06
CA LEU A 162 -14.62 7.38 3.62
C LEU A 162 -15.09 6.71 2.34
N LEU A 163 -14.29 6.79 1.29
CA LEU A 163 -14.68 6.44 -0.08
C LEU A 163 -14.21 5.02 -0.42
N ASP A 164 -12.95 4.87 -0.79
CA ASP A 164 -12.30 3.61 -1.12
C ASP A 164 -10.91 3.55 -0.50
N GLY A 165 -10.17 2.48 -0.81
CA GLY A 165 -8.80 2.35 -0.34
C GLY A 165 -8.06 1.23 -1.03
N ALA A 166 -6.75 1.20 -0.78
CA ALA A 166 -5.90 0.10 -1.23
C ALA A 166 -4.83 -0.21 -0.19
N TYR A 167 -4.29 -1.42 -0.29
CA TYR A 167 -3.12 -1.86 0.45
C TYR A 167 -2.22 -2.70 -0.46
N GLU A 168 -0.95 -2.76 -0.11
CA GLU A 168 0.03 -3.65 -0.74
C GLU A 168 -0.21 -5.13 -0.37
N ASP A 169 0.16 -6.07 -1.25
CA ASP A 169 0.00 -7.51 -1.03
C ASP A 169 1.20 -8.21 -0.35
N GLN A 170 2.25 -7.46 -0.03
CA GLN A 170 3.52 -7.91 0.55
C GLN A 170 4.02 -6.99 1.66
N ALA A 171 3.80 -7.41 2.90
CA ALA A 171 4.05 -6.60 4.09
C ALA A 171 5.41 -5.85 4.07
N GLY A 172 5.35 -4.57 4.41
CA GLY A 172 6.52 -3.69 4.52
C GLY A 172 6.90 -3.00 3.21
N VAL A 173 6.15 -3.20 2.12
CA VAL A 173 6.40 -2.52 0.84
C VAL A 173 5.69 -1.17 0.82
N VAL A 174 6.43 -0.11 0.53
CA VAL A 174 5.88 1.25 0.45
C VAL A 174 4.79 1.33 -0.61
N ILE A 175 3.69 2.02 -0.30
CA ILE A 175 2.58 2.30 -1.22
C ILE A 175 2.49 3.79 -1.53
N LEU A 176 2.02 4.15 -2.73
CA LEU A 176 1.71 5.52 -3.11
C LEU A 176 0.23 5.81 -2.82
N ALA A 177 -0.05 6.89 -2.09
CA ALA A 177 -1.41 7.33 -1.80
C ALA A 177 -2.19 7.60 -3.08
N GLY A 178 -3.40 7.03 -3.20
CA GLY A 178 -4.26 7.16 -4.37
C GLY A 178 -3.80 6.37 -5.61
N ASP A 179 -2.72 5.60 -5.53
CA ASP A 179 -2.34 4.71 -6.63
C ASP A 179 -3.32 3.54 -6.72
N THR A 180 -3.99 3.43 -7.86
CA THR A 180 -4.98 2.38 -8.15
C THR A 180 -4.51 1.43 -9.25
N ILE A 181 -3.26 1.59 -9.71
CA ILE A 181 -2.68 0.74 -10.76
C ILE A 181 -2.42 -0.66 -10.18
N VAL A 182 -3.38 -1.56 -10.34
CA VAL A 182 -3.17 -3.00 -10.12
C VAL A 182 -2.13 -3.51 -11.11
N ASN A 183 -0.87 -3.51 -10.66
CA ASN A 183 0.23 -3.94 -11.48
C ASN A 183 0.06 -5.43 -11.77
N ALA A 184 -0.13 -5.77 -13.06
CA ALA A 184 -0.18 -7.15 -13.50
C ALA A 184 1.15 -7.81 -13.11
N VAL A 185 1.08 -8.78 -12.19
CA VAL A 185 2.21 -9.61 -11.79
C VAL A 185 2.89 -10.11 -13.07
N PRO A 186 4.18 -9.80 -13.32
CA PRO A 186 4.89 -10.42 -14.42
C PRO A 186 4.93 -11.92 -14.13
N GLU A 187 4.11 -12.70 -14.83
CA GLU A 187 4.00 -14.12 -14.51
C GLU A 187 5.39 -14.78 -14.61
N PRO A 188 5.89 -15.43 -13.56
CA PRO A 188 7.22 -16.07 -13.55
C PRO A 188 7.38 -17.09 -14.70
N SER A 189 6.27 -17.66 -15.17
CA SER A 189 6.17 -18.54 -16.32
C SER A 189 6.64 -17.89 -17.62
N SER A 190 6.42 -16.59 -17.81
CA SER A 190 6.74 -15.88 -19.05
C SER A 190 8.25 -15.73 -19.25
N PHE A 191 9.00 -15.48 -18.18
CA PHE A 191 10.47 -15.45 -18.23
C PHE A 191 11.07 -16.83 -18.39
N ALA A 192 10.51 -17.85 -17.72
CA ALA A 192 10.94 -19.23 -17.89
C ALA A 192 10.70 -19.73 -19.33
N LEU A 193 9.53 -19.45 -19.92
CA LEU A 193 9.20 -19.79 -21.30
C LEU A 193 10.05 -19.02 -22.31
N PHE A 194 10.33 -17.74 -22.09
CA PHE A 194 11.25 -16.97 -22.94
C PHE A 194 12.66 -17.56 -22.89
N GLY A 195 13.16 -17.90 -21.69
CA GLY A 195 14.46 -18.54 -21.50
C GLY A 195 14.56 -19.91 -22.18
N ILE A 196 13.51 -20.74 -22.10
CA ILE A 196 13.42 -22.03 -22.79
C ILE A 196 13.38 -21.82 -24.31
N GLY A 197 12.60 -20.85 -24.81
CA GLY A 197 12.51 -20.52 -26.22
C GLY A 197 13.85 -20.12 -26.84
N VAL A 198 14.63 -19.27 -26.15
CA VAL A 198 15.98 -18.85 -26.59
C VAL A 198 16.96 -20.03 -26.56
N CYS A 199 16.91 -20.88 -25.52
CA CYS A 199 17.77 -22.06 -25.44
C CYS A 199 17.50 -23.07 -26.56
N VAL A 200 16.22 -23.33 -26.88
CA VAL A 200 15.81 -24.28 -27.92
C VAL A 200 16.12 -23.74 -29.33
N ALA A 201 15.86 -22.45 -29.58
CA ALA A 201 16.19 -21.82 -30.87
C ALA A 201 17.71 -21.72 -31.10
N GLY A 202 18.48 -21.43 -30.04
CA GLY A 202 19.94 -21.38 -30.10
C GLY A 202 20.60 -22.74 -30.34
N ALA A 203 20.10 -23.80 -29.68
CA ALA A 203 20.64 -25.16 -29.85
C ALA A 203 20.29 -25.79 -31.21
N GLY A 204 19.10 -25.50 -31.76
CA GLY A 204 18.66 -26.03 -33.06
C GLY A 204 19.44 -25.51 -34.27
N SER A 205 19.92 -24.26 -34.22
CA SER A 205 20.65 -23.63 -35.33
C SER A 205 22.07 -24.18 -35.52
N ARG A 206 22.68 -24.77 -34.49
CA ARG A 206 24.05 -25.31 -34.54
C ARG A 206 24.13 -26.70 -35.19
N ARG A 207 23.02 -27.44 -35.26
CA ARG A 207 23.01 -28.82 -35.78
C ARG A 207 22.90 -28.92 -37.30
N ARG A 208 22.43 -27.88 -38.00
CA ARG A 208 22.28 -27.90 -39.48
C ARG A 208 23.55 -27.58 -40.28
N ARG A 209 24.68 -27.25 -39.64
CA ARG A 209 25.94 -26.90 -40.36
C ARG A 209 26.93 -28.06 -40.53
N ARG A 210 26.51 -29.31 -40.34
CA ARG A 210 27.36 -30.49 -40.58
C ARG A 210 26.63 -31.56 -41.39
N MET A 211 26.35 -31.27 -42.66
CA MET A 211 26.15 -32.32 -43.65
C MET A 211 27.41 -32.39 -44.53
N PRO A 212 28.15 -33.51 -44.52
CA PRO A 212 29.27 -33.70 -45.44
C PRO A 212 28.73 -33.98 -46.84
N LEU A 213 29.20 -33.20 -47.83
CA LEU A 213 29.05 -33.56 -49.25
C LEU A 213 29.79 -34.88 -49.48
N GLY A 214 29.03 -35.93 -49.79
CA GLY A 214 29.57 -37.18 -50.32
C GLY A 214 30.15 -36.94 -51.71
N VAL A 215 31.43 -37.28 -51.85
CA VAL A 215 32.19 -37.30 -53.10
C VAL A 215 31.60 -38.39 -53.99
N ALA A 216 31.22 -38.00 -55.22
CA ALA A 216 30.89 -38.91 -56.29
C ALA A 216 32.18 -39.49 -56.89
N ASN A 217 32.21 -40.82 -57.06
CA ASN A 217 33.05 -41.52 -58.04
C ASN A 217 32.13 -42.04 -59.14
#